data_AF-A0A7K3ZR14-F1
#
_entry.id   AF-A0A7K3ZR14-F1
#
_cell.length_a   1.000
_cell.length_b   1.000
_cell.length_c   1.000
_cell.angle_alpha   90.00
_cell.angle_beta   90.00
_cell.angle_gamma   90.00
#
_symmetry.space_group_name_H-M   'P 1'
#
loop_
_entity.id
_entity.type
_entity.pdbx_description
1 polymer ?
#
loop_
_entity_poly.entity_id
_entity_poly.type
_entity_poly.pdbx_seq_one_letter_code
_entity_poly.pdbx_strand_id
1 'polypeptide(L)'
;MAKNPQQKDEALEALDFIVNVLKEHERDLDKLISELATVTEQMGDTSEISGKVDKVEEKINGLQKEVTNLLSCVQGDIKAVPSVAAKEEAPAANAPMIQSGPTVTVTCSQWEDFRSYAAGAQTVTFSFKEEERILHAEALRGNQIVSYKGPLPRFSSVLKLYLSKELRVSDQSIVEGNLAVS
;
A
#
# COMPACT_ATOMS: atom_id res chain seq x y z
N MET A 1 -54.85 23.94 38.62
CA MET A 1 -54.13 22.84 37.95
C MET A 1 -52.89 22.51 38.76
N ALA A 2 -52.94 21.45 39.57
CA ALA A 2 -51.80 21.03 40.38
C ALA A 2 -50.79 20.31 39.48
N LYS A 3 -49.56 20.83 39.40
CA LYS A 3 -48.46 20.25 38.62
C LYS A 3 -48.09 18.90 39.29
N ASN A 4 -48.26 17.80 38.56
CA ASN A 4 -48.15 16.44 39.09
C ASN A 4 -46.73 16.18 39.64
N PRO A 5 -46.54 15.88 40.93
CA PRO A 5 -45.21 15.71 41.55
C PRO A 5 -44.37 14.62 40.88
N GLN A 6 -44.97 13.51 40.48
CA GLN A 6 -44.27 12.38 39.83
C GLN A 6 -43.54 12.75 38.54
N GLN A 7 -44.08 13.67 37.74
CA GLN A 7 -43.48 14.07 36.47
C GLN A 7 -42.20 14.92 36.69
N LYS A 8 -42.07 15.56 37.86
CA LYS A 8 -40.86 16.29 38.22
C LYS A 8 -39.77 15.34 38.72
N ASP A 9 -40.14 14.30 39.45
CA ASP A 9 -39.18 13.30 39.93
C ASP A 9 -38.58 12.50 38.77
N GLU A 10 -39.41 12.08 37.80
CA GLU A 10 -38.94 11.39 36.59
C GLU A 10 -38.02 12.28 35.72
N ALA A 11 -38.31 13.59 35.63
CA ALA A 11 -37.45 14.54 34.94
C ALA A 11 -36.11 14.77 35.66
N LEU A 12 -36.09 14.69 37.00
CA LEU A 12 -34.86 14.80 37.80
C LEU A 12 -34.00 13.53 37.67
N GLU A 13 -34.63 12.34 37.64
CA GLU A 13 -33.93 11.07 37.40
C GLU A 13 -33.30 11.02 36.00
N ALA A 14 -34.03 11.46 34.96
CA ALA A 14 -33.49 11.55 33.62
C ALA A 14 -32.30 12.53 33.52
N LEU A 15 -32.36 13.64 34.25
CA LEU A 15 -31.26 14.60 34.30
C LEU A 15 -30.02 14.01 35.00
N ASP A 16 -30.20 13.29 36.09
CA ASP A 16 -29.09 12.63 36.82
C ASP A 16 -28.42 11.55 35.96
N PHE A 17 -29.21 10.80 35.19
CA PHE A 17 -28.69 9.85 34.21
C PHE A 17 -27.83 10.55 33.15
N ILE A 18 -28.32 11.64 32.55
CA ILE A 18 -27.57 12.41 31.54
C ILE A 18 -26.28 12.98 32.14
N VAL A 19 -26.34 13.53 33.35
CA VAL A 19 -25.16 14.09 34.04
C VAL A 19 -24.11 13.00 34.30
N ASN A 20 -24.53 11.80 34.70
CA ASN A 20 -23.60 10.69 34.90
C ASN A 20 -22.94 10.23 33.59
N VAL A 21 -23.69 10.12 32.50
CA VAL A 21 -23.15 9.77 31.18
C VAL A 21 -22.15 10.84 30.71
N LEU A 22 -22.48 12.12 30.86
CA LEU A 22 -21.59 13.21 30.47
C LEU A 22 -20.29 13.22 31.29
N LYS A 23 -20.35 12.94 32.60
CA LYS A 23 -19.17 12.80 33.46
C LYS A 23 -18.30 11.60 33.11
N GLU A 24 -18.90 10.54 32.56
CA GLU A 24 -18.16 9.38 32.08
C GLU A 24 -17.43 9.71 30.79
N HIS A 25 -18.10 10.36 29.83
CA HIS A 25 -17.48 10.82 28.60
C HIS A 25 -16.35 11.83 28.85
N GLU A 26 -16.50 12.74 29.82
CA GLU A 26 -15.42 13.67 30.21
C GLU A 26 -14.17 12.92 30.68
N ARG A 27 -14.34 11.89 31.53
CA ARG A 27 -13.25 11.03 31.99
C ARG A 27 -12.60 10.25 30.85
N ASP A 28 -13.38 9.74 29.92
CA ASP A 28 -12.87 8.98 28.78
C ASP A 28 -12.05 9.86 27.84
N LEU A 29 -12.49 11.11 27.61
CA LEU A 29 -11.74 12.09 26.84
C LEU A 29 -10.42 12.47 27.51
N ASP A 30 -10.40 12.70 28.83
CA ASP A 30 -9.16 12.97 29.58
C ASP A 30 -8.15 11.81 29.47
N LYS A 31 -8.66 10.58 29.52
CA LYS A 31 -7.84 9.38 29.34
C LYS A 31 -7.26 9.30 27.92
N LEU A 32 -8.09 9.52 26.89
CA LEU A 32 -7.64 9.52 25.50
C LEU A 32 -6.60 10.62 25.23
N ILE A 33 -6.77 11.81 25.81
CA ILE A 33 -5.79 12.90 25.71
C ILE A 33 -4.45 12.49 26.33
N SER A 34 -4.49 11.83 27.49
CA SER A 34 -3.27 11.36 28.18
C SER A 34 -2.54 10.26 27.39
N GLU A 35 -3.30 9.33 26.80
CA GLU A 35 -2.75 8.27 25.94
C GLU A 35 -2.13 8.87 24.66
N LEU A 36 -2.80 9.84 24.02
CA LEU A 36 -2.27 10.53 22.84
C LEU A 36 -1.01 11.33 23.14
N ALA A 37 -0.93 11.99 24.30
CA ALA A 37 0.27 12.70 24.74
C ALA A 37 1.45 11.72 24.89
N THR A 38 1.20 10.55 25.49
CA THR A 38 2.21 9.50 25.68
C THR A 38 2.70 8.93 24.34
N VAL A 39 1.79 8.64 23.40
CA VAL A 39 2.15 8.16 22.06
C VAL A 39 2.93 9.21 21.28
N THR A 40 2.56 10.49 21.42
CA THR A 40 3.25 11.60 20.73
C THR A 40 4.67 11.80 21.27
N GLU A 41 4.87 11.67 22.58
CA GLU A 41 6.21 11.72 23.20
C GLU A 41 7.09 10.57 22.72
N GLN A 42 6.57 9.34 22.70
CA GLN A 42 7.27 8.17 22.16
C GLN A 42 7.59 8.30 20.66
N MET A 43 6.76 9.01 19.90
CA MET A 43 7.00 9.26 18.48
C MET A 43 8.09 10.32 18.25
N GLY A 44 8.32 11.24 19.21
CA GLY A 44 9.41 12.23 19.16
C GLY A 44 10.80 11.61 19.00
N ASP A 45 11.01 10.44 19.61
CA ASP A 45 12.26 9.66 19.49
C ASP A 45 12.51 9.11 18.07
N THR A 46 11.49 9.11 17.20
CA THR A 46 11.62 8.73 15.79
C THR A 46 12.53 9.70 15.03
N SER A 47 12.71 10.93 15.50
CA SER A 47 13.65 11.88 14.91
C SER A 47 15.10 11.40 15.01
N GLU A 48 15.47 10.70 16.10
CA GLU A 48 16.81 10.10 16.23
C GLU A 48 17.01 8.92 15.28
N ILE A 49 15.93 8.18 15.00
CA ILE A 49 15.94 7.07 14.04
C ILE A 49 16.10 7.60 12.61
N SER A 50 15.46 8.72 12.26
CA SER A 50 15.63 9.38 10.97
C SER A 50 17.11 9.74 10.70
N GLY A 51 17.79 10.35 11.67
CA GLY A 51 19.21 10.70 11.50
C GLY A 51 20.14 9.48 11.37
N LYS A 52 19.79 8.34 11.99
CA LYS A 52 20.51 7.07 11.81
C LYS A 52 20.26 6.49 10.41
N VAL A 53 19.06 6.64 9.86
CA VAL A 53 18.71 6.22 8.48
C VAL A 53 19.48 7.05 7.46
N ASP A 54 19.53 8.37 7.59
CA ASP A 54 20.28 9.25 6.68
C ASP A 54 21.78 8.85 6.63
N LYS A 55 22.36 8.52 7.80
CA LYS A 55 23.75 8.06 7.91
C LYS A 55 23.98 6.68 7.27
N VAL A 56 22.96 5.82 7.24
CA VAL A 56 23.02 4.52 6.55
C VAL A 56 22.90 4.70 5.04
N GLU A 57 22.03 5.60 4.58
CA GLU A 57 21.90 5.93 3.15
C GLU A 57 23.21 6.49 2.57
N GLU A 58 23.90 7.38 3.30
CA GLU A 58 25.21 7.91 2.89
C GLU A 58 26.25 6.78 2.72
N LYS A 59 26.29 5.84 3.67
CA LYS A 59 27.19 4.67 3.59
C LYS A 59 26.85 3.75 2.41
N ILE A 60 25.56 3.53 2.14
CA ILE A 60 25.12 2.72 0.99
C ILE A 60 25.53 3.39 -0.33
N ASN A 61 25.35 4.70 -0.46
CA ASN A 61 25.76 5.45 -1.65
C ASN A 61 27.28 5.39 -1.84
N GLY A 62 28.06 5.48 -0.76
CA GLY A 62 29.52 5.28 -0.79
C GLY A 62 29.90 3.89 -1.32
N LEU A 63 29.30 2.84 -0.76
CA LEU A 63 29.52 1.47 -1.21
C LEU A 63 29.11 1.25 -2.67
N GLN A 64 27.99 1.82 -3.12
CA GLN A 64 27.57 1.75 -4.52
C GLN A 64 28.58 2.39 -5.47
N LYS A 65 29.17 3.52 -5.07
CA LYS A 65 30.23 4.18 -5.84
C LYS A 65 31.49 3.32 -5.92
N GLU A 66 31.88 2.69 -4.81
CA GLU A 66 33.02 1.75 -4.77
C GLU A 66 32.78 0.53 -5.66
N VAL A 67 31.59 -0.09 -5.61
CA VAL A 67 31.22 -1.21 -6.48
C VAL A 67 31.26 -0.80 -7.96
N THR A 68 30.76 0.40 -8.29
CA THR A 68 30.80 0.92 -9.67
C THR A 68 32.23 1.12 -10.15
N ASN A 69 33.10 1.66 -9.29
CA ASN A 69 34.52 1.82 -9.61
C ASN A 69 35.20 0.47 -9.84
N LEU A 70 34.94 -0.53 -8.99
CA LEU A 70 35.49 -1.88 -9.18
C LEU A 70 34.99 -2.53 -10.47
N LEU A 71 33.70 -2.38 -10.81
CA LEU A 71 33.15 -2.87 -12.08
C LEU A 71 33.86 -2.24 -13.29
N SER A 72 34.16 -0.93 -13.21
CA SER A 72 34.88 -0.21 -14.27
C SER A 72 36.32 -0.71 -14.46
N CYS A 73 36.98 -1.15 -13.38
CA CYS A 73 38.32 -1.75 -13.44
C CYS A 73 38.31 -3.13 -14.10
N VAL A 74 37.24 -3.92 -13.89
CA VAL A 74 37.12 -5.27 -14.47
C VAL A 74 36.65 -5.23 -15.94
N GLN A 75 35.95 -4.17 -16.36
CA GLN A 75 35.53 -3.97 -17.76
C GLN A 75 36.62 -3.35 -18.66
N GLY A 76 37.78 -3.00 -18.11
CA GLY A 76 38.90 -2.38 -18.85
C GLY A 76 39.57 -3.24 -19.92
N ASP A 77 39.35 -4.57 -19.94
CA ASP A 77 40.10 -5.52 -20.79
C ASP A 77 39.26 -6.28 -21.84
N ILE A 78 38.10 -5.76 -22.25
CA ILE A 78 37.36 -6.33 -23.40
C ILE A 78 36.91 -5.23 -24.36
N LYS A 79 37.82 -4.75 -25.22
CA LYS A 79 37.45 -4.10 -26.49
C LYS A 79 38.59 -4.08 -27.52
N ALA A 80 38.59 -5.07 -28.41
CA ALA A 80 39.04 -5.01 -29.80
C ALA A 80 38.25 -6.13 -30.52
N VAL A 81 37.44 -5.92 -31.57
CA VAL A 81 37.70 -5.36 -32.90
C VAL A 81 36.34 -5.02 -33.56
N PRO A 82 36.27 -4.10 -34.54
CA PRO A 82 35.04 -3.50 -35.07
C PRO A 82 34.46 -4.26 -36.28
N SER A 83 33.16 -4.06 -36.56
CA SER A 83 32.57 -4.36 -37.86
C SER A 83 31.55 -3.27 -38.23
N VAL A 84 31.47 -3.03 -39.53
CA VAL A 84 31.29 -1.74 -40.19
C VAL A 84 29.87 -1.61 -40.75
N ALA A 85 29.36 -0.38 -40.76
CA ALA A 85 28.41 0.20 -41.71
C ALA A 85 27.04 -0.47 -41.97
N ALA A 86 25.98 0.18 -41.47
CA ALA A 86 24.86 0.62 -42.30
C ALA A 86 24.36 1.97 -41.77
N LYS A 87 24.16 2.91 -42.68
CA LYS A 87 23.88 4.33 -42.49
C LYS A 87 22.45 4.58 -43.01
N GLU A 88 21.67 5.41 -42.31
CA GLU A 88 20.51 6.24 -42.74
C GLU A 88 19.51 6.33 -41.57
N GLU A 89 19.52 7.43 -40.82
CA GLU A 89 18.74 8.67 -41.05
C GLU A 89 17.35 8.63 -40.36
N ALA A 90 17.24 9.37 -39.25
CA ALA A 90 15.98 9.94 -38.78
C ALA A 90 15.65 11.18 -39.64
N PRO A 91 14.40 11.69 -39.76
CA PRO A 91 13.36 11.70 -38.73
C PRO A 91 11.89 11.60 -39.22
N ALA A 92 10.94 11.19 -38.37
CA ALA A 92 9.58 11.79 -38.27
C ALA A 92 8.64 11.01 -37.33
N ALA A 93 8.06 11.76 -36.39
CA ALA A 93 6.71 11.63 -35.85
C ALA A 93 6.23 10.23 -35.40
N ASN A 94 6.40 9.96 -34.10
CA ASN A 94 5.65 8.96 -33.36
C ASN A 94 4.14 9.26 -33.42
N ALA A 95 3.45 8.71 -34.41
CA ALA A 95 2.03 8.37 -34.29
C ALA A 95 1.93 6.99 -33.61
N PRO A 96 1.03 6.77 -32.63
CA PRO A 96 0.86 5.45 -32.06
C PRO A 96 0.36 4.52 -33.16
N MET A 97 1.17 3.52 -33.49
CA MET A 97 0.79 2.41 -34.35
C MET A 97 -0.46 1.76 -33.78
N ILE A 98 -1.61 2.04 -34.38
CA ILE A 98 -2.82 1.25 -34.16
C ILE A 98 -2.52 -0.10 -34.82
N GLN A 99 -2.07 -1.06 -34.03
CA GLN A 99 -1.97 -2.45 -34.46
C GLN A 99 -3.41 -2.97 -34.65
N SER A 100 -3.95 -2.80 -35.85
CA SER A 100 -5.24 -3.36 -36.29
C SER A 100 -5.15 -4.88 -36.51
N GLY A 101 -4.78 -5.60 -35.46
CA GLY A 101 -4.95 -7.05 -35.38
C GLY A 101 -6.21 -7.40 -34.58
N PRO A 102 -6.82 -8.58 -34.79
CA PRO A 102 -7.91 -9.05 -33.95
C PRO A 102 -7.45 -9.10 -32.49
N THR A 103 -8.25 -8.50 -31.60
CA THR A 103 -7.98 -8.49 -30.16
C THR A 103 -8.08 -9.91 -29.62
N VAL A 104 -7.00 -10.39 -29.00
CA VAL A 104 -6.97 -11.72 -28.38
C VAL A 104 -7.22 -11.55 -26.89
N THR A 105 -8.28 -12.19 -26.39
CA THR A 105 -8.56 -12.24 -24.95
C THR A 105 -7.98 -13.51 -24.35
N VAL A 106 -7.10 -13.36 -23.36
CA VAL A 106 -6.53 -14.46 -22.59
C VAL A 106 -7.18 -14.45 -21.21
N THR A 107 -7.98 -15.47 -20.92
CA THR A 107 -8.59 -15.64 -19.59
C THR A 107 -7.73 -16.52 -18.70
N CYS A 108 -7.31 -15.98 -17.57
CA CYS A 108 -6.54 -16.68 -16.56
C CYS A 108 -7.45 -17.08 -15.39
N SER A 109 -7.43 -18.35 -15.01
CA SER A 109 -8.12 -18.84 -13.81
C SER A 109 -7.27 -18.71 -12.55
N GLN A 110 -5.94 -18.67 -12.69
CA GLN A 110 -4.99 -18.48 -11.59
C GLN A 110 -4.45 -17.05 -11.62
N TRP A 111 -4.22 -16.48 -10.42
CA TRP A 111 -3.73 -15.11 -10.28
C TRP A 111 -2.27 -14.98 -10.74
N GLU A 112 -1.44 -15.99 -10.48
CA GLU A 112 -0.03 -16.02 -10.83
C GLU A 112 0.18 -15.97 -12.35
N ASP A 113 -0.69 -16.64 -13.10
CA ASP A 113 -0.69 -16.58 -14.56
C ASP A 113 -1.05 -15.18 -15.03
N PHE A 114 -2.16 -14.62 -14.53
CA PHE A 114 -2.58 -13.25 -14.85
C PHE A 114 -1.45 -12.25 -14.59
N ARG A 115 -0.81 -12.32 -13.42
CA ARG A 115 0.31 -11.45 -13.05
C ARG A 115 1.47 -11.54 -14.04
N SER A 116 1.77 -12.76 -14.51
CA SER A 116 2.85 -12.99 -15.46
C SER A 116 2.52 -12.44 -16.86
N TYR A 117 1.28 -12.62 -17.33
CA TYR A 117 0.83 -12.12 -18.62
C TYR A 117 0.61 -10.59 -18.64
N ALA A 118 0.13 -10.03 -17.52
CA ALA A 118 -0.13 -8.60 -17.34
C ALA A 118 1.13 -7.78 -17.01
N ALA A 119 2.29 -8.42 -16.78
CA ALA A 119 3.54 -7.72 -16.53
C ALA A 119 3.91 -6.80 -17.71
N GLY A 120 4.05 -5.50 -17.43
CA GLY A 120 4.30 -4.49 -18.46
C GLY A 120 3.07 -4.10 -19.29
N ALA A 121 1.86 -4.35 -18.79
CA ALA A 121 0.63 -3.84 -19.38
C ALA A 121 0.60 -2.30 -19.42
N GLN A 122 -0.03 -1.76 -20.46
CA GLN A 122 -0.21 -0.32 -20.68
C GLN A 122 -1.27 0.24 -19.73
N THR A 123 -2.30 -0.54 -19.44
CA THR A 123 -3.40 -0.15 -18.57
C THR A 123 -3.95 -1.39 -17.88
N VAL A 124 -4.32 -1.24 -16.62
CA VAL A 124 -4.97 -2.28 -15.82
C VAL A 124 -6.23 -1.69 -15.20
N THR A 125 -7.33 -2.41 -15.32
CA THR A 125 -8.61 -2.11 -14.66
C THR A 125 -8.95 -3.24 -13.70
N PHE A 126 -9.72 -2.92 -12.67
CA PHE A 126 -10.23 -3.93 -11.75
C PHE A 126 -11.64 -3.58 -11.29
N SER A 127 -12.41 -4.60 -10.97
CA SER A 127 -13.67 -4.50 -10.25
C SER A 127 -13.69 -5.57 -9.15
N PHE A 128 -14.23 -5.21 -7.99
CA PHE A 128 -14.34 -6.12 -6.86
C PHE A 128 -15.79 -6.20 -6.41
N LYS A 129 -16.33 -7.42 -6.38
CA LYS A 129 -17.66 -7.70 -5.83
C LYS A 129 -17.52 -8.15 -4.39
N GLU A 130 -17.87 -7.29 -3.45
CA GLU A 130 -17.67 -7.52 -2.02
C GLU A 130 -18.50 -8.70 -1.48
N GLU A 131 -19.74 -8.85 -1.96
CA GLU A 131 -20.67 -9.92 -1.60
C GLU A 131 -20.14 -11.32 -1.96
N GLU A 132 -19.54 -11.46 -3.14
CA GLU A 132 -19.02 -12.73 -3.66
C GLU A 132 -17.51 -12.91 -3.36
N ARG A 133 -16.83 -11.86 -2.87
CA ARG A 133 -15.36 -11.75 -2.73
C ARG A 133 -14.61 -12.11 -4.02
N ILE A 134 -15.18 -11.77 -5.17
CA ILE A 134 -14.60 -12.02 -6.49
C ILE A 134 -13.92 -10.76 -7.00
N LEU A 135 -12.64 -10.91 -7.34
CA LEU A 135 -11.86 -9.93 -8.09
C LEU A 135 -11.98 -10.24 -9.58
N HIS A 136 -12.31 -9.22 -10.36
CA HIS A 136 -12.18 -9.24 -11.81
C HIS A 136 -11.17 -8.17 -12.22
N ALA A 137 -10.05 -8.59 -12.79
CA ALA A 137 -8.95 -7.70 -13.20
C ALA A 137 -8.66 -7.90 -14.69
N GLU A 138 -8.47 -6.80 -15.41
CA GLU A 138 -8.17 -6.82 -16.84
C GLU A 138 -6.96 -5.96 -17.14
N ALA A 139 -6.06 -6.46 -17.97
CA ALA A 139 -4.83 -5.78 -18.34
C ALA A 139 -4.70 -5.73 -19.87
N LEU A 140 -4.45 -4.53 -20.40
CA LEU A 140 -4.20 -4.30 -21.81
C LEU A 140 -2.69 -4.33 -22.08
N ARG A 141 -2.25 -5.26 -22.92
CA ARG A 141 -0.84 -5.38 -23.33
C ARG A 141 -0.76 -5.52 -24.84
N GLY A 142 -0.51 -4.40 -25.53
CA GLY A 142 -0.48 -4.39 -27.00
C GLY A 142 -1.90 -4.61 -27.55
N ASN A 143 -2.09 -5.68 -28.33
CA ASN A 143 -3.40 -6.10 -28.86
C ASN A 143 -4.08 -7.20 -28.01
N GLN A 144 -3.50 -7.56 -26.86
CA GLN A 144 -3.99 -8.63 -26.00
C GLN A 144 -4.66 -8.05 -24.75
N ILE A 145 -5.86 -8.54 -24.46
CA ILE A 145 -6.53 -8.28 -23.19
C ILE A 145 -6.36 -9.54 -22.33
N VAL A 146 -5.67 -9.40 -21.21
CA VAL A 146 -5.54 -10.47 -20.22
C VAL A 146 -6.61 -10.23 -19.16
N SER A 147 -7.45 -11.22 -18.88
CA SER A 147 -8.58 -11.10 -17.95
C SER A 147 -8.48 -12.18 -16.87
N TYR A 148 -8.62 -11.78 -15.62
CA TYR A 148 -8.65 -12.67 -14.46
C TYR A 148 -9.96 -12.49 -13.72
N LYS A 149 -10.67 -13.59 -13.46
CA LYS A 149 -11.85 -13.60 -12.61
C LYS A 149 -11.74 -14.72 -11.60
N GLY A 150 -11.61 -14.36 -10.33
CA GLY A 150 -11.42 -15.35 -9.29
C GLY A 150 -11.48 -14.78 -7.88
N PRO A 151 -11.29 -15.62 -6.86
CA PRO A 151 -11.20 -15.17 -5.49
C PRO A 151 -9.99 -14.26 -5.32
N LEU A 152 -10.10 -13.27 -4.44
CA LEU A 152 -9.01 -12.34 -4.25
C LEU A 152 -7.74 -13.08 -3.74
N PRO A 153 -6.58 -12.94 -4.40
CA PRO A 153 -5.34 -13.57 -3.95
C PRO A 153 -5.04 -13.15 -2.52
N ARG A 154 -4.50 -14.06 -1.70
CA ARG A 154 -4.41 -13.97 -0.24
C ARG A 154 -4.24 -12.53 0.25
N PHE A 155 -5.37 -11.94 0.67
CA PHE A 155 -5.46 -10.54 1.08
C PHE A 155 -4.52 -10.27 2.25
N SER A 156 -4.19 -11.28 3.06
CA SER A 156 -3.30 -11.16 4.19
C SER A 156 -1.93 -10.60 3.81
N SER A 157 -1.29 -10.98 2.70
CA SER A 157 0.02 -10.41 2.36
C SER A 157 -0.06 -8.95 1.92
N VAL A 158 -1.11 -8.56 1.18
CA VAL A 158 -1.30 -7.17 0.75
C VAL A 158 -1.73 -6.29 1.92
N LEU A 159 -2.64 -6.80 2.75
CA LEU A 159 -3.12 -6.12 3.95
C LEU A 159 -2.01 -6.00 4.99
N LYS A 160 -1.19 -7.04 5.19
CA LYS A 160 0.00 -6.95 6.03
C LYS A 160 1.02 -6.00 5.45
N LEU A 161 1.25 -5.96 4.13
CA LEU A 161 2.14 -4.97 3.52
C LEU A 161 1.61 -3.54 3.70
N TYR A 162 0.30 -3.34 3.55
CA TYR A 162 -0.36 -2.06 3.79
C TYR A 162 -0.23 -1.64 5.26
N LEU A 163 -0.64 -2.50 6.20
CA LEU A 163 -0.49 -2.31 7.64
C LEU A 163 0.98 -2.13 8.04
N SER A 164 1.90 -2.82 7.37
CA SER A 164 3.33 -2.69 7.60
C SER A 164 3.84 -1.31 7.24
N LYS A 165 3.35 -0.74 6.13
CA LYS A 165 3.68 0.64 5.73
C LYS A 165 3.02 1.67 6.63
N GLU A 166 1.73 1.49 6.93
CA GLU A 166 0.91 2.45 7.67
C GLU A 166 1.29 2.49 9.16
N LEU A 167 1.44 1.31 9.77
CA LEU A 167 1.78 1.16 11.18
C LEU A 167 3.30 1.10 11.41
N ARG A 168 4.10 1.06 10.34
CA ARG A 168 5.57 0.88 10.38
C ARG A 168 6.00 -0.38 11.14
N VAL A 169 5.16 -1.40 11.12
CA VAL A 169 5.39 -2.71 11.75
C VAL A 169 5.95 -3.67 10.68
N SER A 170 6.89 -4.54 11.02
CA SER A 170 7.41 -5.52 10.04
C SER A 170 6.28 -6.46 9.57
N ASP A 171 6.24 -6.79 8.29
CA ASP A 171 5.31 -7.77 7.72
C ASP A 171 5.35 -9.12 8.47
N GLN A 172 6.52 -9.49 9.00
CA GLN A 172 6.73 -10.70 9.82
C GLN A 172 6.06 -10.64 11.20
N SER A 173 5.86 -9.43 11.73
CA SER A 173 5.21 -9.18 13.02
C SER A 173 3.71 -8.95 12.91
N ILE A 174 3.17 -8.81 11.70
CA ILE A 174 1.73 -8.67 11.50
C ILE A 174 1.16 -10.07 11.32
N VAL A 175 0.28 -10.45 12.24
CA VAL A 175 -0.34 -11.77 12.28
C VAL A 175 -1.85 -11.62 12.14
N GLU A 176 -2.45 -12.54 11.38
CA GLU A 176 -3.89 -12.59 11.21
C GLU A 176 -4.49 -13.38 12.39
N GLY A 177 -5.24 -12.71 13.27
CA GLY A 177 -5.78 -13.31 14.47
C GLY A 177 -6.44 -12.30 15.41
N ASN A 178 -7.02 -12.79 16.50
CA ASN A 178 -7.59 -11.95 17.56
C ASN A 178 -6.60 -11.83 18.71
N LEU A 179 -6.22 -10.59 19.07
CA LEU A 179 -5.42 -10.32 20.26
C LEU A 179 -6.38 -10.13 21.44
N ALA A 180 -6.37 -11.04 22.41
CA ALA A 180 -7.13 -10.93 23.65
C ALA A 180 -6.15 -10.83 24.82
N VAL A 181 -6.33 -9.82 25.66
CA VAL A 181 -5.56 -9.68 26.91
C VAL A 181 -6.48 -10.17 28.04
N SER A 182 -5.99 -11.15 28.81
CA SER A 182 -6.66 -11.72 29.99
C SER A 182 -6.15 -11.08 31.27
#